data_AF-A0A7C4TQ84-F1
#
_entry.id   AF-A0A7C4TQ84-F1
#
_cell.length_a   1.000
_cell.length_b   1.000
_cell.length_c   1.000
_cell.angle_alpha   90.00
_cell.angle_beta   90.00
_cell.angle_gamma   90.00
#
_symmetry.space_group_name_H-M   'P 1'
#
loop_
_entity.id
_entity.type
_entity.pdbx_description
1 polymer ?
#
loop_
_entity_poly.entity_id
_entity_poly.type
_entity_poly.pdbx_seq_one_letter_code
_entity_poly.pdbx_strand_id
1 'polypeptide(L)'
;MSILDKNKIYISVSISNDSEIKKLNKEYRNKDKSTDVLSFNIDTVDEDGTYYLGDVVVNKEQAARQAQEYGNSVEQEVSELVGHGVLHLLGIHHDGDDH
;
A
#
# COMPACT_ATOMS: atom_id res chain seq x y z
N MET A 1 -21.25 -2.54 7.40
CA MET A 1 -20.68 -3.23 8.58
C MET A 1 -19.29 -2.68 8.75
N SER A 2 -18.95 -2.16 9.93
CA SER A 2 -17.66 -1.48 10.14
C SER A 2 -16.52 -2.48 10.11
N ILE A 3 -15.33 -2.06 9.67
CA ILE A 3 -14.12 -2.88 9.83
C ILE A 3 -13.81 -3.10 11.31
N LEU A 4 -14.24 -2.17 12.18
CA LEU A 4 -14.11 -2.28 13.63
C LEU A 4 -15.00 -3.38 14.24
N ASP A 5 -15.99 -3.87 13.49
CA ASP A 5 -16.86 -4.96 13.91
C ASP A 5 -16.25 -6.34 13.55
N LYS A 6 -15.08 -6.38 12.92
CA LYS A 6 -14.41 -7.62 12.50
C LYS A 6 -13.48 -8.14 13.60
N ASN A 7 -13.57 -9.43 13.90
CA ASN A 7 -12.75 -10.07 14.94
C ASN A 7 -11.30 -10.32 14.50
N LYS A 8 -11.08 -10.53 13.21
CA LYS A 8 -9.75 -10.75 12.61
C LYS A 8 -9.69 -10.05 11.26
N ILE A 9 -8.64 -9.28 11.05
CA ILE A 9 -8.38 -8.57 9.80
C ILE A 9 -6.98 -8.97 9.34
N TYR A 10 -6.86 -9.30 8.07
CA TYR A 10 -5.62 -9.63 7.41
C TYR A 10 -5.26 -8.54 6.39
N ILE A 11 -4.01 -8.09 6.44
CA ILE A 11 -3.39 -7.19 5.46
C ILE A 11 -2.05 -7.81 5.08
N SER A 12 -1.78 -7.91 3.78
CA SER A 12 -0.45 -8.26 3.30
C SER A 12 0.36 -6.98 3.08
N VAL A 13 1.61 -6.97 3.54
CA VAL A 13 2.56 -5.90 3.22
C VAL A 13 3.76 -6.50 2.54
N SER A 14 4.09 -5.99 1.34
CA SER A 14 5.20 -6.46 0.53
C SER A 14 6.14 -5.32 0.19
N ILE A 15 7.44 -5.60 0.20
CA ILE A 15 8.48 -4.64 -0.19
C ILE A 15 8.96 -5.00 -1.59
N SER A 16 8.91 -4.03 -2.51
CA SER A 16 9.30 -4.16 -3.90
C SER A 16 10.39 -3.17 -4.30
N ASN A 17 10.83 -3.24 -5.56
CA ASN A 17 11.68 -2.25 -6.23
C ASN A 17 10.93 -1.48 -7.34
N ASP A 18 11.60 -0.53 -8.00
CA ASP A 18 11.03 0.27 -9.09
C ASP A 18 10.49 -0.57 -10.25
N SER A 19 11.23 -1.64 -10.62
CA SER A 19 10.88 -2.48 -11.76
C SER A 19 9.61 -3.28 -11.49
N GLU A 20 9.50 -3.86 -10.29
CA GLU A 20 8.34 -4.63 -9.83
C GLU A 20 7.10 -3.74 -9.72
N ILE A 21 7.20 -2.62 -9.00
CA ILE A 21 6.03 -1.78 -8.77
C ILE A 21 5.55 -1.10 -10.06
N LYS A 22 6.46 -0.76 -10.99
CA LYS A 22 6.10 -0.23 -12.30
C LYS A 22 5.31 -1.25 -13.12
N LYS A 23 5.70 -2.54 -13.08
CA LYS A 23 4.94 -3.61 -13.75
C LYS A 23 3.54 -3.73 -13.16
N LEU A 24 3.42 -3.74 -11.84
CA LEU A 24 2.13 -3.78 -11.15
C LEU A 24 1.27 -2.55 -11.47
N ASN A 25 1.85 -1.36 -11.46
CA ASN A 25 1.13 -0.11 -11.76
C ASN A 25 0.60 -0.12 -13.21
N LYS A 26 1.39 -0.66 -14.14
CA LYS A 26 0.97 -0.85 -15.52
C LYS A 26 -0.15 -1.88 -15.65
N GLU A 27 -0.02 -3.03 -14.98
CA GLU A 27 -0.97 -4.14 -15.07
C GLU A 27 -2.33 -3.79 -14.46
N TYR A 28 -2.34 -3.20 -13.27
CA TYR A 28 -3.57 -2.99 -12.50
C TYR A 28 -4.16 -1.59 -12.62
N ARG A 29 -3.36 -0.56 -12.96
CA ARG A 29 -3.81 0.84 -13.07
C ARG A 29 -3.57 1.45 -14.46
N ASN A 30 -3.03 0.68 -15.41
CA ASN A 30 -2.66 1.15 -16.76
C ASN A 30 -1.70 2.37 -16.74
N LYS A 31 -0.88 2.49 -15.70
CA LYS A 31 0.11 3.56 -15.52
C LYS A 31 1.53 2.99 -15.67
N ASP A 32 2.18 3.24 -16.80
CA ASP A 32 3.54 2.75 -17.10
C ASP A 32 4.65 3.59 -16.42
N LYS A 33 4.52 3.79 -15.11
CA LYS A 33 5.45 4.57 -14.28
C LYS A 33 5.66 3.89 -12.92
N SER A 34 6.85 4.07 -12.34
CA SER A 34 7.09 3.71 -10.94
C SER A 34 6.26 4.61 -10.02
N THR A 35 5.92 4.10 -8.85
CA THR A 35 5.22 4.79 -7.77
C THR A 35 5.85 4.36 -6.44
N ASP A 36 5.47 5.02 -5.36
CA ASP A 36 5.95 4.76 -4.01
C ASP A 36 5.18 3.61 -3.35
N VAL A 37 3.86 3.57 -3.52
CA VAL A 37 3.00 2.55 -2.93
C VAL A 37 1.80 2.20 -3.82
N LEU A 38 1.41 0.93 -3.82
CA LEU A 38 0.16 0.45 -4.40
C LEU A 38 -0.67 -0.26 -3.34
N SER A 39 -1.98 -0.05 -3.37
CA SER A 39 -2.94 -0.68 -2.46
C SER A 39 -4.00 -1.42 -3.28
N PHE A 40 -4.22 -2.69 -2.98
CA PHE A 40 -5.15 -3.56 -3.67
C PHE A 40 -6.21 -4.08 -2.69
N ASN A 41 -7.45 -3.64 -2.86
CA ASN A 41 -8.57 -4.10 -2.03
C ASN A 41 -8.99 -5.51 -2.44
N ILE A 42 -9.16 -6.39 -1.44
CA ILE A 42 -9.68 -7.76 -1.62
C ILE A 42 -11.11 -7.87 -1.08
N ASP A 43 -11.39 -7.23 0.06
CA ASP A 43 -12.70 -7.14 0.70
C ASP A 43 -13.48 -8.47 0.77
N THR A 44 -12.79 -9.54 1.21
CA THR A 44 -13.35 -10.90 1.27
C THR A 44 -13.29 -11.47 2.69
N VAL A 45 -14.28 -12.30 3.06
CA VAL A 45 -14.31 -13.04 4.34
C VAL A 45 -14.08 -14.52 4.04
N ASP A 46 -13.13 -15.12 4.75
CA ASP A 46 -12.82 -16.56 4.65
C ASP A 46 -13.67 -17.39 5.63
N GLU A 47 -13.65 -18.71 5.49
CA GLU A 47 -14.50 -19.64 6.25
C GLU A 47 -14.29 -19.56 7.77
N ASP A 48 -13.09 -19.18 8.21
CA ASP A 48 -12.73 -19.01 9.63
C ASP A 48 -13.13 -17.64 10.21
N GLY A 49 -13.76 -16.79 9.39
CA GLY A 49 -14.20 -15.44 9.76
C GLY A 49 -13.12 -14.36 9.65
N THR A 50 -11.94 -14.67 9.10
CA THR A 50 -10.90 -13.69 8.82
C THR A 50 -11.32 -12.79 7.65
N TYR A 51 -11.25 -11.47 7.87
CA TYR A 51 -11.50 -10.47 6.84
C TYR A 51 -10.20 -10.08 6.15
N TYR A 52 -10.04 -10.42 4.88
CA TYR A 52 -8.91 -10.02 4.06
C TYR A 52 -9.17 -8.64 3.49
N LEU A 53 -8.53 -7.63 4.08
CA LEU A 53 -8.68 -6.24 3.67
C LEU A 53 -8.01 -6.00 2.32
N GLY A 54 -6.74 -6.40 2.19
CA GLY A 54 -6.01 -6.23 0.95
C GLY A 54 -4.50 -6.31 1.09
N ASP A 55 -3.84 -5.87 0.02
CA ASP A 55 -2.39 -5.87 -0.12
C ASP A 55 -1.85 -4.44 -0.23
N VAL A 56 -0.75 -4.16 0.47
CA VAL A 56 0.04 -2.94 0.34
C VAL A 56 1.43 -3.30 -0.20
N VAL A 57 1.81 -2.72 -1.33
CA VAL A 57 3.11 -2.95 -1.97
C VAL A 57 3.91 -1.66 -1.92
N VAL A 58 5.03 -1.66 -1.20
CA VAL A 58 5.88 -0.47 -0.96
C VAL A 58 7.18 -0.58 -1.74
N ASN A 59 7.50 0.47 -2.48
CA ASN A 59 8.75 0.57 -3.24
C ASN A 59 9.89 1.13 -2.37
N LYS A 60 10.82 0.26 -1.99
CA LYS A 60 11.97 0.64 -1.14
C LYS A 60 12.91 1.65 -1.79
N GLU A 61 12.99 1.67 -3.12
CA GLU A 61 13.89 2.59 -3.84
C GLU A 61 13.30 3.99 -3.89
N GLN A 62 11.97 4.12 -4.00
CA GLN A 62 11.30 5.41 -3.80
C GLN A 62 11.39 5.88 -2.36
N ALA A 63 11.15 4.99 -1.38
CA ALA A 63 11.32 5.32 0.03
C ALA A 63 12.74 5.83 0.33
N ALA A 64 13.78 5.21 -0.26
CA ALA A 64 15.16 5.67 -0.10
C ALA A 64 15.42 7.06 -0.70
N ARG A 65 14.79 7.38 -1.85
CA ARG A 65 14.88 8.71 -2.46
C ARG A 65 14.17 9.78 -1.61
N GLN A 66 12.97 9.47 -1.13
CA GLN A 66 12.20 10.34 -0.22
C GLN A 66 12.95 10.57 1.10
N ALA A 67 13.53 9.52 1.69
CA ALA A 67 14.31 9.60 2.92
C ALA A 67 15.49 10.57 2.77
N GLN A 68 16.19 10.51 1.63
CA GLN A 68 17.28 11.43 1.31
C GLN A 68 16.78 12.88 1.14
N GLU A 69 15.63 13.07 0.49
CA GLU A 69 15.06 14.39 0.21
C GLU A 69 14.52 15.07 1.48
N TYR A 70 13.85 14.31 2.34
CA TYR A 70 13.19 14.81 3.55
C TYR A 70 14.07 14.75 4.80
N GLY A 71 15.24 14.11 4.73
CA GLY A 71 16.16 13.97 5.85
C GLY A 71 15.70 12.94 6.89
N ASN A 72 14.90 11.96 6.47
CA ASN A 72 14.38 10.88 7.31
C ASN A 72 15.20 9.59 7.12
N SER A 73 14.93 8.56 7.94
CA SER A 73 15.44 7.21 7.69
C SER A 73 14.56 6.48 6.66
N VAL A 74 15.14 5.51 5.95
CA VAL A 74 14.39 4.68 4.99
C VAL A 74 13.26 3.91 5.71
N GLU A 75 13.52 3.44 6.94
CA GLU A 75 12.52 2.75 7.75
C GLU A 75 11.34 3.65 8.12
N GLN A 76 11.58 4.94 8.35
CA GLN A 76 10.52 5.90 8.63
C GLN A 76 9.64 6.11 7.38
N GLU A 77 10.25 6.36 6.22
CA GLU A 77 9.51 6.51 4.96
C GLU A 77 8.70 5.26 4.61
N VAL A 78 9.28 4.06 4.77
CA VAL A 78 8.54 2.81 4.57
C VAL A 78 7.37 2.71 5.54
N SER A 79 7.54 3.10 6.81
CA SER A 79 6.45 3.08 7.79
C SER A 79 5.32 4.05 7.43
N GLU A 80 5.67 5.24 6.94
CA GLU A 80 4.70 6.23 6.47
C GLU A 80 3.95 5.73 5.22
N LEU A 81 4.66 5.13 4.25
CA LEU A 81 4.06 4.55 3.05
C LEU A 81 3.16 3.35 3.36
N VAL A 82 3.53 2.48 4.31
CA VAL A 82 2.65 1.39 4.78
C VAL A 82 1.39 1.97 5.41
N GLY A 83 1.53 2.96 6.30
CA GLY A 83 0.39 3.63 6.93
C GLY A 83 -0.55 4.26 5.90
N HIS A 84 0.01 4.98 4.92
CA HIS A 84 -0.72 5.56 3.81
C HIS A 84 -1.44 4.50 2.97
N GLY A 85 -0.77 3.41 2.60
CA GLY A 85 -1.39 2.31 1.86
C GLY A 85 -2.54 1.66 2.63
N VAL A 86 -2.41 1.48 3.95
CA VAL A 86 -3.51 0.97 4.78
C VAL A 86 -4.68 1.95 4.83
N LEU A 87 -4.44 3.26 4.90
CA LEU A 87 -5.52 4.27 4.82
C LEU A 87 -6.30 4.17 3.50
N HIS A 88 -5.59 3.94 2.39
CA HIS A 88 -6.23 3.71 1.08
C HIS A 88 -7.09 2.44 1.08
N LEU A 89 -6.61 1.36 1.70
CA LEU A 89 -7.43 0.15 1.86
C LEU A 89 -8.70 0.41 2.68
N LEU A 90 -8.66 1.34 3.64
CA LEU A 90 -9.82 1.75 4.43
C LEU A 90 -10.77 2.71 3.69
N GLY A 91 -10.47 3.06 2.43
CA GLY A 91 -11.23 4.03 1.64
C GLY A 91 -11.00 5.48 2.05
N ILE A 92 -10.02 5.74 2.93
CA ILE A 92 -9.61 7.08 3.32
C ILE A 92 -8.58 7.55 2.29
N HIS A 93 -9.04 8.38 1.36
CA HIS A 93 -8.19 8.98 0.33
C HIS A 93 -7.87 10.42 0.75
N HIS A 94 -6.63 10.86 0.55
CA HIS A 94 -6.34 12.29 0.54
C HIS A 94 -6.61 12.85 -0.87
N ASP A 95 -7.22 14.04 -0.93
CA ASP A 95 -7.42 14.76 -2.19
C ASP A 95 -6.06 15.02 -2.85
N GLY A 96 -5.73 14.26 -3.90
CA GLY A 96 -4.47 14.38 -4.65
C GLY A 96 -3.84 13.05 -5.09
N ASP A 97 -4.31 11.91 -4.56
CA ASP A 97 -3.68 10.60 -4.81
C ASP A 97 -4.02 9.99 -6.18
N ASP A 98 -3.41 10.57 -7.20
CA ASP A 98 -3.32 10.01 -8.55
C ASP A 98 -1.91 9.45 -8.85
N HIS A 99 -1.20 9.00 -7.82
CA HIS A 99 0.09 8.33 -7.95
C HIS A 99 -0.03 7.06 -8.80
#